data_AF-A0A955QNJ0-F1
#
_entry.id   AF-A0A955QNJ0-F1
#
_cell.length_a   1.000
_cell.length_b   1.000
_cell.length_c   1.000
_cell.angle_alpha   90.00
_cell.angle_beta   90.00
_cell.angle_gamma   90.00
#
_symmetry.space_group_name_H-M   'P 1'
#
loop_
_entity.id
_entity.type
_entity.pdbx_description
1 polymer ?
#
loop_
_entity_poly.entity_id
_entity_poly.type
_entity_poly.pdbx_seq_one_letter_code
_entity_poly.pdbx_strand_id
1 'polypeptide(L)' 'MAEYEDVYLRAYETPAALRAGLTTYFRFYNTERRHQTLNRRTPDAVYFGQPLVATAA' A
#
# COMPACT_ATOMS: atom_id res chain seq x y z
N MET A 1 -14.32 7.55 3.31
CA MET A 1 -13.60 8.61 4.04
C MET A 1 -12.35 8.01 4.64
N ALA A 2 -11.24 8.03 3.90
CA ALA A 2 -9.92 7.62 4.37
C ALA A 2 -8.87 8.33 3.50
N GLU A 3 -9.08 9.62 3.22
CA GLU A 3 -8.18 10.34 2.30
C GLU A 3 -6.96 10.95 3.00
N TYR A 4 -6.94 11.01 4.33
CA TYR A 4 -5.86 11.69 5.07
C TYR A 4 -5.55 11.06 6.44
N GLU A 5 -5.43 9.74 6.52
CA GLU A 5 -4.85 9.11 7.72
C GLU A 5 -3.33 9.02 7.57
N ASP A 6 -2.65 9.93 8.27
CA ASP A 6 -1.23 9.93 8.60
C ASP A 6 -0.23 10.22 7.48
N VAL A 7 -0.34 11.42 6.90
CA VAL A 7 0.88 12.22 6.59
C VAL A 7 1.22 13.07 7.82
N TYR A 8 1.25 12.46 9.01
CA TYR A 8 2.02 13.04 10.09
C TYR A 8 3.47 12.73 9.75
N LEU A 9 4.19 13.75 9.29
CA LEU A 9 5.65 13.79 9.36
C LEU A 9 6.01 13.52 10.84
N ARG A 10 6.14 12.24 11.20
CA ARG A 10 7.03 11.84 12.27
C ARG A 10 8.32 12.53 11.89
N ALA A 11 8.83 13.38 12.77
CA ALA A 11 10.14 13.99 12.60
C ALA A 11 11.15 12.85 12.57
N TYR A 12 11.30 12.20 11.41
CA TYR A 12 12.29 11.17 11.21
C TYR A 12 13.61 11.92 11.30
N GLU A 13 14.32 11.71 12.41
CA GLU A 13 15.58 12.40 12.72
C GLU A 13 16.61 12.28 11.60
N THR A 14 16.47 11.27 10.74
CA THR A 14 17.30 11.08 9.56
C THR A 14 16.49 10.63 8.33
N PRO A 15 16.93 10.98 7.11
CA PRO A 15 16.37 10.43 5.87
C PRO A 15 16.37 8.89 5.80
N ALA A 16 17.31 8.23 6.48
CA ALA A 16 17.37 6.78 6.57
C ALA A 16 16.19 6.21 7.38
N ALA A 17 15.88 6.81 8.53
CA ALA A 17 14.73 6.44 9.34
C ALA A 17 13.41 6.68 8.61
N LEU A 18 13.31 7.79 7.86
CA LEU A 18 12.17 8.07 6.99
C LEU A 18 11.97 6.97 5.95
N ARG A 19 13.03 6.59 5.22
CA ARG A 19 12.95 5.51 4.23
C ARG A 19 12.52 4.19 4.84
N ALA A 20 13.05 3.82 6.01
CA ALA A 20 12.64 2.59 6.70
C ALA A 20 11.17 2.63 7.13
N GLY A 21 10.72 3.78 7.66
CA GLY A 21 9.32 4.00 8.04
C GLY A 21 8.37 3.91 6.86
N LEU A 22 8.71 4.58 5.74
CA LEU A 22 7.93 4.54 4.51
C LEU A 22 7.87 3.14 3.91
N THR A 23 8.99 2.43 3.84
CA THR A 23 9.01 1.03 3.36
C THR A 23 8.08 0.15 4.18
N THR A 24 8.09 0.32 5.50
CA THR A 24 7.21 -0.44 6.41
C THR A 24 5.74 -0.08 6.20
N TYR A 25 5.44 1.21 6.07
CA TYR A 25 4.09 1.70 5.80
C TYR A 25 3.55 1.21 4.46
N PHE A 26 4.33 1.33 3.38
CA PHE A 26 3.92 0.89 2.05
C PHE A 26 3.68 -0.62 2.00
N ARG A 27 4.49 -1.42 2.70
CA ARG A 27 4.23 -2.85 2.84
C ARG A 27 2.85 -3.10 3.47
N PHE A 28 2.61 -2.54 4.65
CA PHE A 28 1.31 -2.67 5.34
C PHE A 28 0.12 -2.20 4.47
N TYR A 29 0.26 -1.04 3.82
CA TYR A 29 -0.76 -0.49 2.93
C TYR A 29 -1.10 -1.42 1.76
N ASN A 30 -0.08 -2.03 1.15
CA ASN A 30 -0.22 -2.89 -0.02
C ASN A 30 -0.68 -4.31 0.33
N THR A 31 -0.28 -4.86 1.49
CA THR A 31 -0.48 -6.28 1.78
C THR A 31 -1.55 -6.56 2.83
N GLU A 32 -1.83 -5.63 3.74
CA GLU A 32 -2.67 -5.88 4.91
C GLU A 32 -3.89 -4.98 4.97
N ARG A 33 -3.75 -3.71 4.58
CA ARG A 33 -4.85 -2.74 4.63
C ARG A 33 -5.91 -3.08 3.57
N ARG A 34 -7.13 -3.39 4.04
CA ARG A 34 -8.29 -3.60 3.18
C ARG A 34 -8.91 -2.26 2.82
N HIS A 35 -8.99 -1.94 1.53
CA HIS A 35 -9.50 -0.66 1.06
C HIS A 35 -10.95 -0.77 0.64
N GLN A 36 -11.80 0.12 1.13
CA GLN A 36 -13.24 0.10 0.81
C GLN A 36 -13.49 0.35 -0.69
N THR A 37 -12.69 1.22 -1.32
CA THR A 37 -12.70 1.48 -2.77
C THR A 37 -12.28 0.26 -3.59
N LEU A 38 -11.51 -0.66 -3.00
CA LEU A 38 -11.09 -1.92 -3.61
C LEU A 38 -11.97 -3.10 -3.14
N ASN A 39 -13.24 -2.87 -2.82
CA ASN A 39 -14.16 -3.91 -2.33
C ASN A 39 -13.62 -4.67 -1.10
N ARG A 40 -12.97 -3.95 -0.16
CA ARG A 40 -12.30 -4.51 1.02
C ARG A 40 -11.16 -5.49 0.70
N ARG A 41 -10.56 -5.38 -0.49
CA ARG A 41 -9.33 -6.09 -0.86
C ARG A 41 -8.11 -5.22 -0.63
N THR A 42 -6.95 -5.86 -0.59
CA THR A 42 -5.66 -5.17 -0.54
C THR A 42 -5.21 -4.80 -1.96
N PRO A 43 -4.38 -3.77 -2.13
CA PRO A 43 -3.86 -3.39 -3.45
C PRO A 43 -3.13 -4.56 -4.12
N ASP A 44 -2.33 -5.33 -3.37
CA ASP A 44 -1.65 -6.50 -3.92
C ASP A 44 -2.63 -7.52 -4.50
N ALA A 45 -3.72 -7.79 -3.79
CA ALA A 45 -4.72 -8.74 -4.26
C ALA A 45 -5.42 -8.28 -5.55
N VAL A 46 -5.50 -6.98 -5.80
CA VAL A 46 -6.13 -6.41 -7.00
C VAL A 46 -5.15 -6.39 -8.18
N TYR A 47 -3.91 -5.93 -7.97
CA TYR A 47 -2.93 -5.74 -9.04
C TYR A 47 -2.12 -7.01 -9.37
N PHE A 48 -1.81 -7.84 -8.38
CA PHE A 48 -1.01 -9.05 -8.56
C PHE A 48 -1.81 -10.36 -8.37
N GLY A 49 -3.01 -10.27 -7.79
CA GLY A 49 -3.93 -11.41 -7.62
C GLY A 49 -4.87 -11.66 -8.81
N GLN A 50 -4.73 -10.92 -9.91
CA GLN A 50 -5.38 -11.29 -11.17
C GLN A 50 -4.50 -12.36 -11.84
N PRO A 51 -5.06 -13.48 -12.32
CA PRO A 51 -4.30 -14.34 -13.20
C PRO A 51 -3.82 -13.46 -14.36
N LEU A 52 -2.55 -13.59 -14.73
CA LEU A 52 -2.06 -13.09 -16.01
C LEU A 52 -3.07 -13.58 -17.04
N VAL A 53 -3.94 -12.69 -17.53
CA VAL A 53 -4.75 -13.02 -18.70
C VAL A 53 -3.70 -13.11 -19.79
N ALA A 54 -3.21 -14.32 -20.03
CA ALA A 54 -2.47 -14.64 -21.22
C ALA A 54 -3.44 -14.33 -22.35
N THR A 55 -3.30 -13.15 -22.93
CA THR A 55 -3.95 -12.78 -24.17
C THR A 55 -3.38 -13.73 -25.22
N ALA A 56 -4.03 -14.89 -25.35
CA ALA A 56 -3.87 -15.74 -26.50
C ALA A 56 -4.62 -15.06 -27.65
N ALA A 57 -3.85 -14.46 -28.55
CA ALA A 57 -4.24 -14.14 -29.92
C ALA A 57 -3.03 -14.41 -30.82
#